data_AF-N8WVK8-F1
#
_entry.id   AF-N8WVK8-F1
#
_cell.length_a   1.000
_cell.length_b   1.000
_cell.length_c   1.000
_cell.angle_alpha   90.00
_cell.angle_beta   90.00
_cell.angle_gamma   90.00
#
_symmetry.space_group_name_H-M   'P 1'
#
loop_
_entity.id
_entity.type
_entity.pdbx_description
1 polymer ?
#
loop_
_entity_poly.entity_id
_entity_poly.type
_entity_poly.pdbx_seq_one_letter_code
_entity_poly.pdbx_strand_id
1 'polypeptide(L)' 'MKRLFLILFAILISNSIFAQSENYKIAMDNFINNYNADQYEKIYDVFSAEMKKTLPLEKTKQFFSGLKSQAGKI' A
#
# COMPACT_ATOMS: atom_id res chain seq x y z
N MET A 1 -22.37 -24.64 28.30
CA MET A 1 -21.26 -23.90 28.95
C MET A 1 -19.91 -24.20 28.31
N LYS A 2 -19.33 -25.41 28.47
CA LYS A 2 -17.98 -25.75 27.94
C LYS A 2 -17.83 -25.58 26.41
N ARG A 3 -18.84 -25.95 25.63
CA ARG A 3 -18.86 -25.77 24.16
C ARG A 3 -18.91 -24.31 23.72
N LEU A 4 -19.52 -23.43 24.51
CA LEU A 4 -19.63 -22.00 24.21
C LEU A 4 -18.26 -21.31 24.39
N PHE A 5 -17.54 -21.69 25.45
CA PHE A 5 -16.17 -21.21 25.70
C PHE A 5 -15.20 -21.62 24.58
N LEU A 6 -15.35 -22.82 24.01
CA LEU A 6 -14.53 -23.26 22.87
C LEU A 6 -14.78 -22.42 21.61
N ILE A 7 -16.05 -22.06 21.34
CA ILE A 7 -16.39 -21.18 20.21
C ILE A 7 -15.85 -19.77 20.43
N LEU A 8 -15.98 -19.23 21.64
CA LEU A 8 -15.43 -17.91 21.98
C LEU A 8 -13.91 -17.89 21.85
N PHE A 9 -13.25 -18.95 22.30
CA PHE A 9 -11.80 -19.11 22.17
C PHE A 9 -11.36 -19.20 20.70
N ALA A 10 -12.13 -19.93 19.87
CA ALA A 10 -11.89 -20.03 18.42
C ALA A 10 -12.04 -18.68 17.69
N ILE A 11 -12.98 -17.83 18.11
CA ILE A 11 -13.16 -16.47 17.56
C ILE A 11 -12.03 -15.54 18.01
N LEU A 12 -11.52 -15.68 19.23
CA LEU A 12 -10.42 -14.84 19.73
C LEU A 12 -9.10 -15.14 19.03
N ILE A 13 -8.80 -16.42 18.71
CA ILE A 13 -7.56 -16.81 18.02
C ILE A 13 -7.57 -16.54 16.51
N SER A 14 -8.73 -16.39 15.86
CA SER A 14 -8.80 -16.12 14.41
C SER A 14 -8.32 -14.71 14.03
N ASN A 15 -8.41 -13.74 14.95
CA ASN A 15 -7.96 -12.37 14.72
C ASN A 15 -6.42 -12.25 14.59
N SER A 16 -5.66 -13.19 15.17
CA SER A 16 -4.19 -13.16 15.13
C SER A 16 -3.59 -13.71 13.83
N ILE A 17 -4.39 -14.34 12.96
CA ILE A 17 -3.91 -15.00 11.74
C ILE A 17 -3.81 -14.00 10.57
N PHE A 18 -4.47 -12.84 10.64
CA PHE A 18 -4.45 -11.79 9.61
C PHE A 18 -3.44 -10.68 9.89
N ALA A 19 -2.32 -10.98 10.54
CA ALA A 19 -1.22 -10.03 10.65
C ALA A 19 -0.71 -9.69 9.23
N GLN A 20 -1.06 -8.50 8.73
CA GLN A 20 -0.84 -8.00 7.36
C GLN A 20 0.64 -7.78 6.98
N SER A 21 1.52 -8.73 7.27
CA SER A 21 2.95 -8.61 6.99
C SER A 21 3.31 -8.82 5.51
N GLU A 22 2.39 -9.33 4.68
CA GLU A 22 2.63 -9.56 3.25
C GLU A 22 2.08 -8.46 2.34
N ASN A 23 0.99 -7.78 2.74
CA ASN A 23 0.34 -6.78 1.89
C ASN A 23 1.23 -5.56 1.60
N TYR A 24 2.07 -5.14 2.56
CA TYR A 24 2.95 -3.99 2.33
C TYR A 24 4.06 -4.30 1.31
N LYS A 25 4.52 -5.57 1.21
CA LYS A 25 5.55 -5.96 0.25
C LYS A 25 5.02 -5.83 -1.17
N ILE A 26 3.82 -6.37 -1.43
CA ILE A 26 3.17 -6.26 -2.73
C ILE A 26 2.95 -4.78 -3.12
N ALA A 27 2.48 -3.96 -2.17
CA ALA A 27 2.31 -2.53 -2.41
C ALA A 27 3.66 -1.84 -2.74
N MET A 28 4.72 -2.19 -2.02
CA MET A 28 6.07 -1.65 -2.23
C MET A 28 6.65 -2.10 -3.57
N ASP A 29 6.56 -3.38 -3.91
CA ASP A 29 7.05 -3.93 -5.18
C ASP A 29 6.35 -3.26 -6.36
N ASN A 30 5.03 -3.09 -6.27
CA ASN A 30 4.26 -2.36 -7.28
C ASN A 30 4.70 -0.89 -7.38
N PHE A 31 4.94 -0.23 -6.25
CA PHE A 31 5.45 1.14 -6.23
C PHE A 31 6.80 1.26 -6.93
N ILE A 32 7.78 0.41 -6.56
CA ILE A 32 9.14 0.41 -7.13
C ILE A 32 9.07 0.15 -8.65
N ASN A 33 8.33 -0.87 -9.07
CA ASN A 33 8.18 -1.21 -10.49
C ASN A 33 7.57 -0.06 -11.29
N ASN A 34 6.49 0.54 -10.79
CA ASN A 34 5.84 1.66 -11.46
C ASN A 34 6.73 2.91 -11.48
N TYR A 35 7.45 3.21 -10.40
CA TYR A 35 8.37 4.36 -10.32
C TYR A 35 9.52 4.23 -11.33
N ASN A 36 10.15 3.05 -11.38
CA ASN A 36 11.26 2.78 -12.29
C ASN A 36 10.86 2.79 -13.76
N ALA A 37 9.59 2.46 -14.05
CA ALA A 37 8.99 2.47 -15.38
C ALA A 37 8.28 3.78 -15.77
N ASP A 38 8.39 4.84 -14.95
CA ASP A 38 7.75 6.14 -15.18
C ASP A 38 6.20 6.08 -15.23
N GLN A 39 5.61 5.06 -14.61
CA GLN A 39 4.16 4.81 -14.57
C GLN A 39 3.53 5.47 -13.33
N TYR A 40 3.69 6.78 -13.19
CA TYR A 40 3.26 7.52 -11.99
C TYR A 40 1.74 7.59 -11.82
N GLU A 41 0.97 7.47 -12.91
CA GLU A 41 -0.48 7.33 -12.88
C GLU A 41 -0.91 6.11 -12.05
N LYS A 42 -0.22 4.97 -12.22
CA LYS A 42 -0.52 3.75 -11.46
C LYS A 42 -0.21 3.89 -9.98
N ILE A 43 0.79 4.70 -9.64
CA ILE A 43 1.09 5.06 -8.25
C ILE A 43 -0.03 5.95 -7.68
N TYR A 44 -0.48 6.94 -8.46
CA TYR A 44 -1.59 7.81 -8.08
C TYR A 44 -2.90 7.02 -7.88
N ASP A 45 -3.19 6.03 -8.72
CA ASP A 45 -4.46 5.30 -8.69
C ASP A 45 -4.70 4.58 -7.37
N VAL A 46 -3.63 4.11 -6.73
CA VAL A 46 -3.67 3.40 -5.43
C VAL A 46 -3.63 4.34 -4.22
N PHE A 47 -3.51 5.65 -4.41
CA PHE A 47 -3.58 6.62 -3.32
C PHE A 47 -4.96 6.62 -2.67
N SER A 48 -4.98 6.89 -1.36
CA SER A 48 -6.20 7.19 -0.62
C SER A 48 -6.88 8.44 -1.18
N ALA A 49 -8.18 8.60 -0.95
CA ALA A 49 -8.92 9.79 -1.38
C ALA A 49 -8.32 11.09 -0.82
N GLU A 50 -7.84 11.06 0.42
CA GLU A 50 -7.15 12.19 1.05
C GLU A 50 -5.82 12.51 0.38
N MET A 51 -5.02 11.48 0.05
CA MET A 51 -3.75 11.68 -0.64
C MET A 51 -3.97 12.19 -2.07
N LYS A 52 -5.01 11.75 -2.78
CA LYS A 52 -5.38 12.29 -4.11
C LYS A 52 -5.75 13.78 -4.05
N LYS A 53 -6.33 14.23 -2.93
CA LYS A 53 -6.63 15.66 -2.69
C LYS A 53 -5.36 16.46 -2.41
N THR A 54 -4.44 15.93 -1.60
CA THR A 54 -3.19 16.60 -1.21
C THR A 54 -2.14 16.61 -2.33
N LEU A 55 -2.04 15.50 -3.05
CA LEU A 55 -1.14 15.29 -4.19
C LEU A 55 -1.93 14.87 -5.44
N PRO A 56 -2.58 15.82 -6.13
CA PRO A 56 -3.28 15.54 -7.38
C PRO A 56 -2.36 14.94 -8.45
N LEU A 57 -2.95 14.31 -9.46
CA LEU A 57 -2.22 13.57 -10.49
C LEU A 57 -1.05 14.35 -11.11
N GLU A 58 -1.28 15.60 -11.53
CA GLU A 58 -0.23 16.43 -12.14
C GLU A 58 0.94 16.68 -11.19
N LYS A 59 0.66 16.98 -9.92
CA LYS A 59 1.70 17.15 -8.90
C LYS A 59 2.42 15.85 -8.60
N THR A 60 1.73 14.71 -8.66
CA THR A 60 2.32 13.38 -8.48
C THR A 60 3.35 13.10 -9.56
N LYS A 61 3.00 13.33 -10.83
CA LYS A 61 3.92 13.16 -11.96
C LYS A 61 5.12 14.08 -11.84
N GLN A 62 4.90 15.37 -11.54
CA GLN A 62 5.98 16.34 -11.38
C GLN A 62 6.92 15.96 -10.23
N PHE A 63 6.36 15.56 -9.08
CA PHE A 63 7.14 15.16 -7.92
C PHE A 63 8.02 13.95 -8.20
N PHE A 64 7.45 12.85 -8.73
CA PHE A 64 8.23 11.62 -8.94
C PHE A 64 9.20 11.71 -10.11
N SER A 65 8.85 12.42 -11.19
CA SER A 65 9.81 12.71 -12.28
C SER A 65 10.98 13.55 -11.79
N GLY A 66 10.71 14.60 -11.00
CA GLY A 66 11.73 15.43 -10.38
C GLY A 66 12.57 14.67 -9.35
N LEU A 67 11.98 13.76 -8.59
CA LEU A 67 12.72 12.89 -7.67
C LEU A 67 13.65 11.95 -8.46
N LYS A 68 13.15 11.32 -9.53
CA LYS A 68 13.92 10.39 -10.36
C LYS A 68 15.07 11.08 -11.10
N SER A 69 14.86 12.31 -11.56
CA SER A 69 15.93 13.07 -12.20
C SER A 69 17.08 13.40 -11.24
N GLN A 70 16.78 13.53 -9.94
CA GLN A 70 17.77 13.85 -8.91
C GLN A 70 18.41 12.60 -8.28
N ALA A 71 17.61 11.57 -7.99
CA ALA A 71 18.03 10.40 -7.20
C ALA A 71 18.16 9.12 -8.03
N GLY A 72 17.69 9.12 -9.28
CA GLY A 72 17.72 7.95 -10.15
C GLY A 72 16.58 6.95 -9.87
N LYS A 73 16.81 5.71 -10.31
CA LYS A 73 15.92 4.56 -10.04
C LYS A 73 16.17 4.02 -8.63
N ILE A 74 15.18 3.34 -8.05
CA ILE A 74 15.25 2.70 -6.73
C ILE A 74 15.05 1.20 -6.81
#